data_AF-A0A067BRB6-F1
#
_entry.id   AF-A0A067BRB6-F1
#
_cell.length_a   1.000
_cell.length_b   1.000
_cell.length_c   1.000
_cell.angle_alpha   90.00
_cell.angle_beta   90.00
_cell.angle_gamma   90.00
#
_symmetry.space_group_name_H-M   'P 1'
#
loop_
_entity.id
_entity.type
_entity.pdbx_description
1 polymer ?
#
loop_
_entity_poly.entity_id
_entity_poly.type
_entity_poly.pdbx_seq_one_letter_code
_entity_poly.pdbx_strand_id
1 'polypeptide(L)'
;MDSTIAMVLVSFSQGRHYDDRSDATAETPAAANRAASLAQIRRNLMTRRHKLSAAQLNRSQLIAQFEAAPPPPRKVPRSVVYASQDDTLATPADAATGRLCRYSTGKCRHVRAQKADGTYLNLCHMHRIRANANQRKLDRKKSLRLRQCDQAVAHGRRWPSPHANTQSA
;
A
#
# COMPACT_ATOMS: atom_id res chain seq x y z
N MET A 1 16.74 0.64 34.78
CA MET A 1 16.10 0.69 36.12
C MET A 1 14.98 -0.35 36.13
N ASP A 2 15.35 -1.62 35.97
CA ASP A 2 14.42 -2.66 35.50
C ASP A 2 14.36 -3.87 36.46
N SER A 3 14.81 -3.69 37.70
CA SER A 3 14.81 -4.76 38.72
C SER A 3 13.63 -4.71 39.67
N THR A 4 12.90 -3.59 39.77
CA THR A 4 11.78 -3.42 40.70
C THR A 4 10.50 -4.10 40.21
N ILE A 5 10.30 -4.17 38.90
CA ILE A 5 9.09 -4.77 38.28
C ILE A 5 9.13 -6.31 38.37
N ALA A 6 10.32 -6.92 38.35
CA ALA A 6 10.47 -8.37 38.44
C ALA A 6 10.16 -8.92 39.85
N MET A 7 10.40 -8.16 40.91
CA MET A 7 10.07 -8.61 42.28
C MET A 7 8.56 -8.56 42.58
N VAL A 8 7.83 -7.60 42.01
CA VAL A 8 6.38 -7.47 42.23
C VAL A 8 5.59 -8.62 41.60
N LEU A 9 6.11 -9.23 40.52
CA LEU A 9 5.46 -10.36 39.84
C LEU A 9 5.70 -11.73 40.52
N VAL A 10 6.73 -11.85 41.37
CA VAL A 10 6.99 -13.08 42.15
C VAL A 10 6.20 -13.09 43.48
N SER A 11 5.71 -11.94 43.95
CA SER A 11 4.88 -11.87 45.16
C SER A 11 3.42 -12.26 44.96
N PHE A 12 2.97 -12.49 43.71
CA PHE A 12 1.59 -12.93 43.41
C PHE A 12 1.43 -14.45 43.38
N SER A 13 2.51 -15.22 43.57
CA SER A 13 2.50 -16.70 43.57
C SER A 13 2.54 -17.34 44.95
N GLN A 14 2.75 -16.56 46.03
CA GLN A 14 2.59 -17.06 47.39
C GLN A 14 1.13 -16.89 47.79
N GLY A 15 0.36 -17.96 47.61
CA GLY A 15 -0.98 -18.07 48.16
C GLY A 15 -0.95 -17.75 49.64
N ARG A 16 -1.75 -16.76 50.05
CA ARG A 16 -2.03 -16.54 51.47
C ARG A 16 -2.75 -17.78 51.97
N HIS A 17 -2.08 -18.53 52.84
CA HIS A 17 -2.68 -19.57 53.66
C HIS A 17 -3.68 -18.88 54.59
N TYR A 18 -4.97 -18.99 54.27
CA TYR A 18 -6.03 -18.79 55.25
C TYR A 18 -6.27 -20.18 55.84
N ASP A 19 -5.77 -20.39 57.05
CA ASP A 19 -6.28 -21.46 57.91
C ASP A 19 -7.72 -21.08 58.25
N ASP A 20 -8.68 -21.71 57.58
CA ASP A 20 -10.02 -21.82 58.12
C ASP A 20 -10.45 -23.28 58.13
N ARG A 21 -10.62 -23.76 59.36
CA ARG A 21 -11.00 -25.09 59.74
C ARG A 21 -12.51 -25.07 59.84
N SER A 22 -13.20 -25.43 58.77
CA SER A 22 -14.61 -25.79 58.84
C SER A 22 -15.04 -26.67 57.66
N ASP A 23 -15.37 -27.90 58.00
CA ASP A 23 -16.36 -28.78 57.39
C ASP A 23 -16.42 -28.91 55.86
N ALA A 24 -15.96 -30.08 55.40
CA ALA A 24 -16.49 -30.68 54.20
C ALA A 24 -18.02 -30.82 54.32
N THR A 25 -18.77 -30.15 53.45
CA THR A 25 -19.89 -30.71 52.67
C THR A 25 -20.61 -29.60 51.88
N ALA A 26 -20.98 -29.93 50.65
CA ALA A 26 -21.66 -29.10 49.64
C ALA A 26 -20.76 -28.13 48.85
N GLU A 27 -19.97 -28.70 47.93
CA GLU A 27 -19.57 -27.95 46.74
C GLU A 27 -20.83 -27.46 46.01
N THR A 28 -21.12 -26.17 46.11
CA THR A 28 -22.22 -25.58 45.37
C THR A 28 -21.91 -25.67 43.87
N PRO A 29 -22.86 -26.07 43.01
CA PRO A 29 -22.63 -26.22 41.57
C PRO A 29 -22.11 -24.93 40.91
N ALA A 30 -22.35 -23.77 41.53
CA ALA A 30 -21.80 -22.49 41.13
C ALA A 30 -20.26 -22.39 41.25
N ALA A 31 -19.65 -22.99 42.28
CA ALA A 31 -18.20 -22.99 42.48
C ALA A 31 -17.50 -23.87 41.43
N ALA A 32 -18.03 -25.07 41.17
CA ALA A 32 -17.55 -25.96 40.11
C ALA A 32 -17.67 -25.31 38.72
N ASN A 33 -18.79 -24.65 38.43
CA ASN A 33 -18.98 -23.91 37.17
C ASN A 33 -18.01 -22.73 37.03
N ARG A 34 -17.70 -22.02 38.12
CA ARG A 34 -16.71 -20.95 38.13
C ARG A 34 -15.29 -21.49 37.88
N ALA A 35 -14.94 -22.61 38.51
CA ALA A 35 -13.66 -23.28 38.30
C ALA A 35 -13.51 -23.78 36.85
N ALA A 36 -14.56 -24.38 36.28
CA ALA A 36 -14.60 -24.80 34.88
C ALA A 36 -14.45 -23.61 33.90
N SER A 37 -15.13 -22.50 34.19
CA SER A 37 -15.02 -21.26 33.41
C SER A 37 -13.60 -20.68 33.46
N LEU A 38 -12.98 -20.62 34.64
CA LEU A 38 -11.59 -20.17 34.79
C LEU A 38 -10.60 -21.10 34.08
N ALA A 39 -10.81 -22.41 34.11
CA ALA A 39 -10.00 -23.38 33.38
C ALA A 39 -10.12 -23.19 31.85
N GLN A 40 -11.33 -22.88 31.35
CA GLN A 40 -11.55 -22.54 29.95
C GLN A 40 -10.86 -21.23 29.54
N ILE A 41 -10.92 -20.20 30.39
CA ILE A 41 -10.21 -18.93 30.16
C ILE A 41 -8.70 -19.17 30.08
N ARG A 42 -8.12 -19.98 30.98
CA ARG A 42 -6.69 -20.35 30.94
C ARG A 42 -6.32 -21.07 29.63
N ARG A 43 -7.12 -22.04 29.18
CA ARG A 43 -6.91 -22.72 27.89
C ARG A 43 -6.94 -21.74 26.72
N ASN A 44 -7.93 -20.86 26.66
CA ASN A 44 -8.06 -19.86 25.61
C ASN A 44 -6.86 -18.89 25.57
N LEU A 45 -6.37 -18.45 26.74
CA LEU A 45 -5.18 -17.60 26.84
C LEU A 45 -3.92 -18.30 26.33
N MET A 46 -3.72 -19.57 26.70
CA MET A 46 -2.59 -20.37 26.20
C MET A 46 -2.67 -20.54 24.68
N THR A 47 -3.82 -20.89 24.13
CA THR A 47 -3.99 -21.01 22.67
C THR A 47 -3.72 -19.68 21.95
N ARG A 48 -4.17 -18.54 22.50
CA ARG A 48 -3.86 -17.21 21.95
C ARG A 48 -2.37 -16.92 21.99
N ARG A 49 -1.68 -17.24 23.09
CA ARG A 49 -0.22 -17.11 23.21
C ARG A 49 0.53 -17.96 22.17
N HIS A 50 0.12 -19.21 21.95
CA HIS A 50 0.70 -20.07 20.92
C HIS A 50 0.48 -19.51 19.51
N LYS A 51 -0.72 -19.00 19.21
CA LYS A 51 -1.01 -18.34 17.92
C LYS A 51 -0.17 -17.08 17.70
N LEU A 52 0.00 -16.27 18.74
CA LEU A 52 0.85 -15.08 18.69
C LEU A 52 2.32 -15.45 18.47
N SER A 53 2.83 -16.48 19.16
CA SER A 53 4.19 -17.00 18.96
C SER A 53 4.39 -17.53 17.53
N ALA A 54 3.43 -18.30 17.01
CA ALA A 54 3.48 -18.79 15.63
C ALA A 54 3.46 -17.66 14.60
N ALA A 55 2.63 -16.63 14.82
CA ALA A 55 2.58 -15.46 13.94
C ALA A 55 3.88 -14.64 14.00
N GLN A 56 4.49 -14.51 15.19
CA GLN A 56 5.79 -13.86 15.37
C GLN A 56 6.91 -14.62 14.65
N LEU A 57 6.91 -15.95 14.74
CA LEU A 57 7.90 -16.81 14.10
C LEU A 57 7.73 -16.82 12.57
N ASN A 58 6.49 -16.85 12.07
CA ASN A 58 6.21 -16.69 10.64
C ASN A 58 6.71 -15.33 10.14
N ARG A 59 6.42 -14.24 10.89
CA ARG A 59 6.92 -12.90 10.56
C ARG A 59 8.45 -12.84 10.53
N SER A 60 9.14 -13.43 11.51
CA SER A 60 10.61 -13.43 11.51
C SER A 60 11.18 -14.27 10.37
N GLN A 61 10.56 -15.40 10.03
CA GLN A 61 10.93 -16.20 8.85
C GLN A 61 10.77 -15.43 7.55
N LEU A 62 9.66 -14.69 7.37
CA LEU A 62 9.46 -13.85 6.19
C LEU A 62 10.51 -12.75 6.09
N ILE A 63 10.84 -12.09 7.19
CA ILE A 63 11.90 -11.07 7.21
C ILE A 63 13.24 -11.69 6.82
N ALA A 64 13.60 -12.83 7.41
CA ALA A 64 14.83 -13.55 7.08
C ALA A 64 14.89 -13.99 5.61
N GLN A 65 13.77 -14.42 5.02
CA GLN A 65 13.68 -14.73 3.58
C GLN A 65 13.91 -13.50 2.71
N PHE A 66 13.36 -12.34 3.09
CA PHE A 66 13.59 -11.08 2.38
C PHE A 66 15.04 -10.60 2.49
N GLU A 67 15.68 -10.76 3.65
CA GLU A 67 17.06 -10.37 3.88
C GLU A 67 18.05 -11.34 3.20
N ALA A 68 17.73 -12.64 3.17
CA ALA A 68 18.52 -13.65 2.48
C ALA A 68 18.30 -13.68 0.96
N ALA A 69 17.23 -13.04 0.47
CA ALA A 69 17.01 -12.91 -0.95
C ALA A 69 18.19 -12.13 -1.55
N PRO A 70 18.83 -12.63 -2.63
CA PRO A 70 19.83 -11.84 -3.33
C PRO A 70 19.17 -10.51 -3.72
N PRO A 71 19.87 -9.38 -3.57
CA PRO A 71 19.30 -8.10 -3.96
C PRO A 71 18.80 -8.26 -5.40
N PRO A 72 17.56 -7.79 -5.70
CA PRO A 72 17.08 -7.84 -7.07
C PRO A 72 18.18 -7.24 -7.94
N PRO A 73 18.46 -7.81 -9.13
CA PRO A 73 19.52 -7.29 -9.99
C PRO A 73 19.32 -5.79 -10.01
N ARG A 74 20.34 -5.04 -9.55
CA ARG A 74 20.29 -3.58 -9.59
C ARG A 74 19.79 -3.30 -10.98
N LYS A 75 18.67 -2.57 -11.09
CA LYS A 75 18.31 -1.99 -12.38
C LYS A 75 19.51 -1.13 -12.67
N VAL A 76 20.48 -1.67 -13.42
CA VAL A 76 21.45 -0.89 -14.16
C VAL A 76 20.59 0.24 -14.68
N PRO A 77 20.91 1.51 -14.35
CA PRO A 77 20.18 2.61 -14.96
C PRO A 77 20.27 2.26 -16.43
N ARG A 78 19.16 1.78 -17.01
CA ARG A 78 19.15 1.12 -18.32
C ARG A 78 19.94 2.09 -19.14
N SER A 79 21.21 1.77 -19.46
CA SER A 79 22.22 2.79 -19.76
C SER A 79 21.55 3.67 -20.75
N VAL A 80 21.21 4.87 -20.30
CA VAL A 80 20.05 5.46 -20.90
C VAL A 80 20.51 5.83 -22.27
N VAL A 81 19.95 5.14 -23.24
CA VAL A 81 19.70 5.66 -24.56
C VAL A 81 18.72 6.85 -24.43
N TYR A 82 18.81 7.66 -23.36
CA TYR A 82 18.72 9.08 -23.50
C TYR A 82 20.04 9.44 -24.15
N ALA A 83 20.02 9.36 -25.48
CA ALA A 83 20.61 10.37 -26.33
C ALA A 83 20.82 11.63 -25.49
N SER A 84 22.07 12.08 -25.37
CA SER A 84 22.39 13.29 -24.62
C SER A 84 21.46 14.40 -25.09
N GLN A 85 21.18 15.42 -24.26
CA GLN A 85 20.26 16.48 -24.67
C GLN A 85 20.61 17.04 -26.07
N ASP A 86 21.90 17.07 -26.39
CA ASP A 86 22.46 17.48 -27.68
C ASP A 86 22.12 16.54 -28.85
N ASP A 87 22.03 15.23 -28.62
CA ASP A 87 21.66 14.22 -29.64
C ASP A 87 20.17 14.29 -30.06
N THR A 88 19.34 15.06 -29.35
CA THR A 88 17.91 15.21 -29.64
C THR A 88 17.51 16.61 -30.08
N LEU A 89 18.47 17.54 -30.15
CA LEU A 89 18.27 18.86 -30.74
C LEU A 89 18.19 18.74 -32.25
N ALA A 90 17.22 19.41 -32.86
CA ALA A 90 17.07 19.39 -34.30
C ALA A 90 18.22 20.18 -34.95
N THR A 91 18.85 19.58 -35.95
CA THR A 91 19.72 20.34 -36.86
C THR A 91 18.88 21.31 -37.70
N PRO A 92 19.47 22.39 -38.25
CA PRO A 92 18.75 23.30 -39.14
C PRO A 92 18.12 22.60 -40.35
N ALA A 93 18.70 21.49 -40.82
CA ALA A 93 18.12 20.64 -41.88
C ALA A 93 16.82 19.94 -41.43
N ASP A 94 16.77 19.44 -40.19
CA ASP A 94 15.57 18.86 -39.60
C ASP A 94 14.46 19.90 -39.40
N ALA A 95 14.85 21.13 -39.07
CA ALA A 95 13.92 22.26 -38.97
C ALA A 95 13.29 22.59 -40.33
N ALA A 96 14.10 22.64 -41.40
CA ALA A 96 13.61 22.85 -42.77
C ALA A 96 12.69 21.70 -43.24
N THR A 97 12.94 20.47 -42.80
CA THR A 97 12.12 19.29 -43.13
C THR A 97 10.87 19.16 -42.24
N GLY A 98 10.66 20.09 -41.29
CA GLY A 98 9.49 20.07 -40.40
C GLY A 98 9.49 18.95 -39.35
N ARG A 99 10.67 18.39 -39.02
CA ARG A 99 10.83 17.30 -38.05
C ARG A 99 10.84 17.76 -36.59
N LEU A 100 10.58 19.04 -36.35
CA LEU A 100 10.49 19.65 -35.03
C LEU A 100 9.22 19.25 -34.26
N CYS A 101 9.34 19.16 -32.95
CA CYS A 101 8.24 18.93 -32.03
C CYS A 101 7.13 19.99 -32.16
N ARG A 102 5.87 19.56 -32.25
CA ARG A 102 4.69 20.43 -32.42
C ARG A 102 4.02 20.83 -31.10
N TYR A 103 4.81 20.95 -30.02
CA TYR A 103 4.24 21.35 -28.73
C TYR A 103 3.80 22.81 -28.80
N SER A 104 2.58 23.11 -28.35
CA SER A 104 1.96 24.42 -28.56
C SER A 104 2.46 25.52 -27.61
N THR A 105 2.85 25.15 -26.39
CA THR A 105 3.34 26.10 -25.38
C THR A 105 4.84 26.32 -25.58
N GLY A 106 5.17 27.31 -26.41
CA GLY A 106 6.54 27.67 -26.77
C GLY A 106 7.11 26.82 -27.91
N LYS A 107 8.09 27.39 -28.64
CA LYS A 107 8.71 26.72 -29.80
C LYS A 107 9.75 25.69 -29.31
N CYS A 108 9.38 24.41 -29.28
CA CYS A 108 10.28 23.32 -28.91
C CYS A 108 11.29 23.05 -30.05
N ARG A 109 12.59 23.03 -29.72
CA ARG A 109 13.69 22.79 -30.67
C ARG A 109 14.10 21.33 -30.83
N HIS A 110 13.42 20.42 -30.14
CA HIS A 110 13.75 18.99 -30.18
C HIS A 110 13.10 18.32 -31.39
N VAL A 111 13.75 17.30 -31.91
CA VAL A 111 13.20 16.45 -32.98
C VAL A 111 12.00 15.66 -32.46
N ARG A 112 11.03 15.42 -33.34
CA ARG A 112 9.91 14.50 -33.10
C ARG A 112 10.44 13.11 -32.75
N ALA A 113 9.85 12.47 -31.75
CA ALA A 113 10.20 11.09 -31.45
C ALA A 113 9.79 10.19 -32.62
N GLN A 114 10.59 9.16 -32.90
CA GLN A 114 10.23 8.12 -33.87
C GLN A 114 9.61 6.92 -33.14
N LYS A 115 8.67 6.25 -33.80
CA LYS A 115 8.18 4.94 -33.42
C LYS A 115 9.15 3.86 -33.92
N ALA A 116 9.00 2.61 -33.45
CA ALA A 116 9.79 1.48 -33.95
C ALA A 116 9.67 1.30 -35.47
N ASP A 117 8.51 1.66 -36.02
CA ASP A 117 8.20 1.61 -37.45
C ASP A 117 8.88 2.74 -38.26
N GLY A 118 9.70 3.59 -37.63
CA GLY A 118 10.33 4.77 -38.23
C GLY A 118 9.42 5.99 -38.40
N THR A 119 8.12 5.86 -38.11
CA THR A 119 7.15 6.97 -38.22
C THR A 119 7.37 8.04 -37.15
N TYR A 120 7.35 9.31 -37.54
CA TYR A 120 7.50 10.44 -36.62
C TYR A 120 6.21 10.75 -35.87
N LEU A 121 6.34 10.95 -34.57
CA LEU A 121 5.27 11.34 -33.67
C LEU A 121 5.11 12.86 -33.65
N ASN A 122 3.99 13.38 -33.15
CA ASN A 122 3.80 14.84 -33.11
C ASN A 122 4.69 15.56 -32.08
N LEU A 123 5.11 14.85 -31.04
CA LEU A 123 5.85 15.40 -29.89
C LEU A 123 7.22 14.73 -29.78
N CYS A 124 8.21 15.47 -29.27
CA CYS A 124 9.49 14.90 -28.89
C CYS A 124 9.35 13.93 -27.70
N HIS A 125 10.39 13.15 -27.43
CA HIS A 125 10.40 12.17 -26.33
C HIS A 125 10.07 12.83 -24.98
N MET A 126 10.66 14.00 -24.72
CA MET A 126 10.45 14.69 -23.45
C MET A 126 8.97 15.09 -23.28
N HIS A 127 8.34 15.67 -24.31
CA HIS A 127 6.95 16.12 -24.20
C HIS A 127 5.96 14.96 -24.10
N ARG A 128 6.27 13.79 -24.69
CA ARG A 128 5.48 12.57 -24.49
C ARG A 128 5.49 12.10 -23.03
N ILE A 129 6.64 12.13 -22.36
CA ILE A 129 6.73 11.75 -20.94
C ILE A 129 5.84 12.69 -20.09
N ARG A 130 5.95 14.01 -20.32
CA ARG A 130 5.13 14.99 -19.59
C ARG A 130 3.64 14.81 -19.86
N ALA A 131 3.26 14.59 -21.12
CA ALA A 131 1.87 14.33 -21.50
C ALA A 131 1.32 13.07 -20.81
N ASN A 132 2.08 11.97 -20.80
CA ASN A 132 1.71 10.75 -20.11
C ASN A 132 1.59 10.95 -18.59
N ALA A 133 2.50 11.70 -17.98
CA ALA A 133 2.43 12.02 -16.56
C ALA A 133 1.17 12.83 -16.23
N ASN A 134 0.81 13.80 -17.08
CA ASN A 134 -0.42 14.58 -16.95
C ASN A 134 -1.66 13.69 -17.13
N GLN A 135 -1.68 12.84 -18.15
CA GLN A 135 -2.77 11.88 -18.38
C GLN A 135 -2.98 10.99 -17.15
N ARG A 136 -1.93 10.39 -16.61
CA ARG A 136 -2.02 9.56 -15.39
C ARG A 136 -2.53 10.35 -14.18
N LYS A 137 -2.20 11.64 -14.07
CA LYS A 137 -2.71 12.52 -13.00
C LYS A 137 -4.20 12.78 -13.18
N LEU A 138 -4.64 13.08 -14.40
CA LEU A 138 -6.05 13.28 -14.75
C LEU A 138 -6.86 12.00 -14.52
N ASP A 139 -6.35 10.85 -14.95
CA ASP A 139 -6.99 9.54 -14.77
C ASP A 139 -7.16 9.22 -13.29
N ARG A 140 -6.13 9.43 -12.45
CA ARG A 140 -6.26 9.26 -10.99
C ARG A 140 -7.35 10.15 -10.40
N LYS A 141 -7.42 11.42 -10.82
CA LYS A 141 -8.46 12.35 -10.37
C LYS A 141 -9.85 11.90 -10.83
N LYS A 142 -9.97 11.41 -12.07
CA LYS A 142 -11.20 10.87 -12.63
C LYS A 142 -11.64 9.62 -11.85
N SER A 143 -10.75 8.66 -11.63
CA SER A 143 -11.05 7.45 -10.84
C SER A 143 -11.50 7.75 -9.41
N LEU A 144 -10.88 8.73 -8.73
CA LEU A 144 -11.33 9.16 -7.41
C LEU A 144 -12.73 9.76 -7.43
N ARG A 145 -13.04 10.61 -8.43
CA ARG A 145 -14.38 11.18 -8.60
C ARG A 145 -15.43 10.12 -8.90
N LEU A 146 -15.13 9.14 -9.76
CA LEU A 146 -16.03 8.02 -10.01
C LEU A 146 -16.30 7.25 -8.71
N ARG A 147 -15.26 6.90 -7.94
CA ARG A 147 -15.45 6.24 -6.63
C ARG A 147 -16.29 7.06 -5.65
N GLN A 148 -16.13 8.38 -5.62
CA GLN A 148 -16.96 9.27 -4.80
C GLN A 148 -18.41 9.30 -5.28
N CYS A 149 -18.64 9.28 -6.60
CA CYS A 149 -19.98 9.19 -7.18
C CYS A 149 -20.63 7.84 -6.86
N ASP A 150 -19.90 6.73 -7.03
CA ASP A 150 -20.38 5.38 -6.73
C ASP A 150 -20.74 5.25 -5.23
N GLN A 151 -19.93 5.84 -4.34
CA GLN A 151 -20.24 5.90 -2.90
C GLN A 151 -21.46 6.79 -2.61
N ALA A 152 -21.63 7.93 -3.29
CA ALA A 152 -22.81 8.78 -3.11
C ALA A 152 -24.11 8.08 -3.57
N VAL A 153 -24.04 7.33 -4.68
CA VAL A 153 -25.13 6.47 -5.16
C VAL A 153 -25.42 5.35 -4.16
N ALA A 154 -24.40 4.68 -3.62
CA ALA A 154 -24.55 3.64 -2.60
C ALA A 154 -25.16 4.16 -1.29
N HIS A 155 -24.89 5.42 -0.91
CA HIS A 155 -25.47 6.09 0.26
C HIS A 155 -26.83 6.75 -0.02
N GLY A 156 -27.50 6.42 -1.12
CA GLY A 156 -28.87 6.87 -1.42
C GLY A 156 -28.99 8.37 -1.71
N ARG A 157 -27.88 9.11 -1.84
CA ARG A 157 -27.92 10.49 -2.31
C ARG A 157 -27.98 10.46 -3.84
N ARG A 158 -29.18 10.65 -4.39
CA ARG A 158 -29.38 10.82 -5.84
C ARG A 158 -28.58 12.03 -6.33
N TRP A 159 -27.38 11.80 -6.84
CA TRP A 159 -26.60 12.83 -7.53
C TRP A 159 -27.16 13.00 -8.95
N PRO A 160 -27.48 14.22 -9.42
CA PRO A 160 -27.94 14.42 -10.79
C PRO A 160 -26.85 13.98 -11.76
N SER A 161 -27.22 13.08 -12.68
CA SER A 161 -26.33 12.60 -13.74
C SER A 161 -25.79 13.79 -14.56
N PRO A 162 -24.47 13.93 -14.80
CA PRO A 162 -23.90 15.06 -15.53
C PRO A 162 -24.10 14.98 -17.06
N HIS A 163 -25.05 14.18 -17.53
CA HIS A 163 -25.31 13.95 -18.96
C HIS A 163 -26.82 13.99 -19.24
N ALA A 164 -27.40 15.18 -19.21
CA ALA A 164 -28.64 15.45 -19.91
C ALA A 164 -28.58 16.87 -20.47
N ASN A 165 -28.88 16.99 -21.77
CA ASN A 165 -28.95 18.18 -22.61
C ASN A 165 -27.59 18.67 -23.20
N THR A 166 -27.45 18.94 -24.52
CA THR A 166 -28.45 19.37 -25.52
C THR A 166 -27.91 19.16 -26.95
N GLN A 167 -28.74 18.63 -27.86
CA GLN A 167 -28.71 18.74 -29.33
C GLN A 167 -29.77 17.74 -29.86
N SER A 168 -30.71 18.02 -30.76
CA SER A 168 -31.25 19.18 -31.45
C SER A 168 -32.54 18.70 -32.16
N ALA A 169 -33.55 19.56 -32.26
CA ALA A 169 -34.40 19.73 -33.45
C ALA A 169 -35.18 21.04 -33.26
#